data_AF-A0A9P3TCL6-F1
#
_entry.id   AF-A0A9P3TCL6-F1
#
_cell.length_a   1.000
_cell.length_b   1.000
_cell.length_c   1.000
_cell.angle_alpha   90.00
_cell.angle_beta   90.00
_cell.angle_gamma   90.00
#
_symmetry.space_group_name_H-M   'P 1'
#
loop_
_entity.id
_entity.type
_entity.pdbx_description
1 polymer ?
#
loop_
_entity_poly.entity_id
_entity_poly.type
_entity_poly.pdbx_seq_one_letter_code
_entity_poly.pdbx_strand_id
1 'polypeptide(L)'
;MRLPVPMAGNDSGMFQFLPEGTLVEVGFTGGRPDKPFVRQTLPDVKPGEQLQQQREGVSHRVTQSGDWERQTDQAIRETSMFREVTADSEKRELVIRETTVKATDKTTVLGTSTLMAGAVQQVVTGDYAMAAGGNYLASIQGDAETEIDGWQSSRVAGNIDIETGGALTEKIAALRRSVAAGQQVIGQTVHIGTEQTNALTMLLDTIDLLAELASQCASHTHSGTGAPVQAGAFTQTATKAGTTRGKYAAFIA
;
A
#
# COMPACT_ATOMS: atom_id res chain seq x y z
N MET A 1 23.42 -41.40 52.35
CA MET A 1 22.27 -40.46 52.32
C MET A 1 22.12 -40.08 50.86
N ARG A 2 21.00 -40.46 50.23
CA ARG A 2 20.78 -40.34 48.78
C ARG A 2 21.00 -38.89 48.35
N LEU A 3 21.90 -38.62 47.39
CA LEU A 3 21.88 -37.33 46.71
C LEU A 3 20.67 -37.35 45.76
N PRO A 4 19.60 -36.60 46.04
CA PRO A 4 18.41 -36.61 45.20
C PRO A 4 18.70 -35.84 43.92
N VAL A 5 18.26 -36.36 42.77
CA VAL A 5 18.11 -35.53 41.57
C VAL A 5 17.09 -34.44 41.91
N PRO A 6 17.46 -33.16 41.87
CA PRO A 6 16.48 -32.09 42.05
C PRO A 6 15.39 -32.23 40.98
N MET A 7 14.12 -32.13 41.39
CA MET A 7 12.94 -32.30 40.51
C MET A 7 12.75 -33.73 39.94
N ALA A 8 13.08 -34.77 40.72
CA ALA A 8 12.92 -36.17 40.33
C ALA A 8 11.45 -36.59 40.12
N GLY A 9 11.21 -37.26 38.99
CA GLY A 9 9.96 -37.90 38.57
C GLY A 9 10.24 -38.82 37.37
N ASN A 10 9.26 -39.57 36.88
CA ASN A 10 9.46 -40.39 35.67
C ASN A 10 9.83 -39.46 34.50
N ASP A 11 11.00 -39.70 33.90
CA ASP A 11 11.54 -38.90 32.78
C ASP A 11 11.70 -37.40 33.07
N SER A 12 11.79 -37.03 34.35
CA SER A 12 11.93 -35.64 34.81
C SER A 12 13.13 -35.46 35.74
N GLY A 13 13.78 -34.31 35.64
CA GLY A 13 14.90 -33.97 36.49
C GLY A 13 15.76 -32.84 35.95
N MET A 14 16.70 -32.40 36.77
CA MET A 14 17.84 -31.61 36.34
C MET A 14 19.02 -32.55 36.10
N PHE A 15 19.44 -32.67 34.85
CA PHE A 15 20.51 -33.54 34.39
C PHE A 15 21.71 -32.71 33.92
N GLN A 16 22.90 -33.12 34.32
CA GLN A 16 24.16 -32.55 33.87
C GLN A 16 25.17 -33.70 33.79
N PHE A 17 26.05 -33.67 32.79
CA PHE A 17 27.13 -34.65 32.71
C PHE A 17 28.12 -34.45 33.86
N LEU A 18 28.45 -35.54 34.55
CA LEU A 18 29.37 -35.52 35.70
C LEU A 18 30.81 -35.42 35.19
N PRO A 19 31.58 -34.38 35.55
CA PRO A 19 33.00 -34.31 35.22
C PRO A 19 33.77 -35.52 35.78
N GLU A 20 34.87 -35.89 35.13
CA GLU A 20 35.79 -36.90 35.66
C GLU A 20 36.28 -36.51 37.07
N GLY A 21 36.35 -37.48 37.98
CA GLY A 21 36.66 -37.24 39.40
C GLY A 21 35.45 -36.89 40.27
N THR A 22 34.24 -36.79 39.71
CA THR A 22 33.02 -36.60 40.52
C THR A 22 32.75 -37.83 41.37
N LEU A 23 32.57 -37.63 42.69
CA LEU A 23 32.17 -38.68 43.62
C LEU A 23 30.70 -39.03 43.41
N VAL A 24 30.42 -40.29 43.09
CA VAL A 24 29.06 -40.81 42.86
C VAL A 24 28.63 -41.75 43.97
N GLU A 25 27.33 -41.80 44.25
CA GLU A 25 26.78 -42.85 45.10
C GLU A 25 26.56 -44.13 44.29
N VAL A 26 27.23 -45.20 44.71
CA VAL A 26 27.08 -46.54 44.12
C VAL A 26 26.00 -47.31 44.87
N GLY A 27 25.00 -47.79 44.14
CA GLY A 27 24.01 -48.76 44.61
C GLY A 27 24.46 -50.18 44.29
N PHE A 28 23.92 -51.17 44.99
CA PHE A 28 24.20 -52.59 44.75
C PHE A 28 22.90 -53.32 44.44
N THR A 29 22.81 -53.95 43.27
CA THR A 29 21.58 -54.62 42.81
C THR A 29 21.24 -55.76 43.77
N GLY A 30 20.09 -55.68 44.44
CA GLY A 30 19.70 -56.65 45.47
C GLY A 30 20.65 -56.70 46.68
N GLY A 31 21.41 -55.63 46.95
CA GLY A 31 22.38 -55.56 48.05
C GLY A 31 23.68 -56.33 47.82
N ARG A 32 23.87 -56.89 46.62
CA ARG A 32 25.04 -57.69 46.25
C ARG A 32 26.27 -56.80 45.97
N PRO A 33 27.34 -56.88 46.77
CA PRO A 33 28.55 -56.07 46.57
C PRO A 33 29.22 -56.27 45.20
N ASP A 34 29.00 -57.42 44.56
CA ASP A 34 29.54 -57.74 43.24
C ASP A 34 28.71 -57.17 42.07
N LYS A 35 27.61 -56.46 42.35
CA LYS A 35 26.74 -55.83 41.34
C LYS A 35 26.55 -54.34 41.59
N PRO A 36 27.62 -53.53 41.56
CA PRO A 36 27.51 -52.08 41.69
C PRO A 36 26.82 -51.48 40.47
N PHE A 37 26.01 -50.44 40.70
CA PHE A 37 25.48 -49.57 39.65
C PHE A 37 25.44 -48.13 40.16
N VAL A 38 25.64 -47.17 39.26
CA VAL A 38 25.42 -45.75 39.58
C VAL A 38 23.91 -45.53 39.66
N ARG A 39 23.43 -45.01 40.79
CA ARG A 39 21.97 -44.88 41.06
C ARG A 39 21.27 -43.89 40.13
N GLN A 40 22.03 -43.07 39.41
CA GLN A 40 21.53 -42.08 38.47
C GLN A 40 21.92 -42.51 37.05
N THR A 41 20.94 -42.98 36.28
CA THR A 41 21.08 -43.10 34.83
C THR A 41 20.74 -41.75 34.21
N LEU A 42 21.66 -41.17 33.46
CA LEU A 42 21.41 -39.93 32.72
C LEU A 42 20.63 -40.25 31.44
N PRO A 43 19.63 -39.45 31.06
CA PRO A 43 19.13 -39.44 29.69
C PRO A 43 20.26 -39.01 28.72
N ASP A 44 19.97 -38.93 27.43
CA ASP A 44 20.94 -38.48 26.41
C ASP A 44 21.39 -37.02 26.65
N VAL A 45 22.43 -36.87 27.48
CA VAL A 45 23.09 -35.62 27.91
C VAL A 45 24.59 -35.80 27.74
N LYS A 46 25.20 -35.00 26.87
CA LYS A 46 26.62 -35.10 26.54
C LYS A 46 27.50 -34.36 27.56
N PRO A 47 28.81 -34.67 27.62
CA PRO A 47 29.77 -33.88 28.38
C PRO A 47 29.64 -32.37 28.11
N GLY A 48 29.41 -31.58 29.16
CA GLY A 48 29.27 -30.12 29.08
C GLY A 48 27.83 -29.60 28.89
N GLU A 49 26.84 -30.47 28.72
CA GLU A 49 25.43 -30.07 28.59
C GLU A 49 24.69 -30.01 29.94
N GLN A 50 23.67 -29.15 30.00
CA GLN A 50 22.70 -29.11 31.11
C GLN A 50 21.28 -29.25 30.55
N LEU A 51 20.48 -30.12 31.14
CA LEU A 51 19.11 -30.39 30.74
C LEU A 51 18.18 -30.34 31.95
N GLN A 52 17.23 -29.41 31.95
CA GLN A 52 16.08 -29.42 32.85
C GLN A 52 14.88 -29.97 32.07
N GLN A 53 14.38 -31.13 32.46
CA GLN A 53 13.29 -31.81 31.76
C GLN A 53 12.13 -32.12 32.72
N GLN A 54 10.90 -31.86 32.28
CA GLN A 54 9.70 -32.25 33.02
C GLN A 54 9.10 -33.55 32.49
N ARG A 55 9.14 -33.75 31.16
CA ARG A 55 8.81 -35.00 30.44
C ARG A 55 9.39 -34.92 29.03
N GLU A 56 9.27 -36.00 28.25
CA GLU A 56 9.61 -35.97 26.83
C GLU A 56 8.85 -34.83 26.09
N GLY A 57 9.59 -34.01 25.32
CA GLY A 57 9.06 -32.86 24.59
C GLY A 57 8.87 -31.57 25.42
N VAL A 58 9.18 -31.57 26.72
CA VAL A 58 9.10 -30.38 27.59
C VAL A 58 10.39 -30.21 28.38
N SER A 59 11.26 -29.31 27.90
CA SER A 59 12.60 -29.14 28.44
C SER A 59 13.20 -27.75 28.22
N HIS A 60 14.22 -27.46 29.02
CA HIS A 60 15.18 -26.41 28.80
C HIS A 60 16.59 -27.03 28.78
N ARG A 61 17.30 -26.86 27.66
CA ARG A 61 18.62 -27.45 27.44
C ARG A 61 19.64 -26.34 27.14
N VAL A 62 20.82 -26.47 27.75
CA VAL A 62 22.03 -25.74 27.38
C VAL A 62 22.98 -26.73 26.72
N THR A 63 23.34 -26.50 25.46
CA THR A 63 24.22 -27.38 24.68
C THR A 63 25.68 -27.21 25.09
N GLN A 64 26.58 -28.07 24.59
CA GLN A 64 28.02 -27.94 24.84
C GLN A 64 28.59 -26.61 24.30
N SER A 65 28.04 -26.08 23.21
CA SER A 65 28.39 -24.76 22.67
C SER A 65 27.79 -23.58 23.45
N GLY A 66 26.89 -23.85 24.41
CA GLY A 66 26.21 -22.84 25.21
C GLY A 66 24.89 -22.34 24.60
N ASP A 67 24.35 -23.02 23.60
CA ASP A 67 23.05 -22.67 23.00
C ASP A 67 21.91 -22.98 23.98
N TRP A 68 20.91 -22.11 24.04
CA TRP A 68 19.71 -22.32 24.86
C TRP A 68 18.56 -22.81 24.00
N GLU A 69 18.04 -24.00 24.33
CA GLU A 69 16.88 -24.60 23.67
C GLU A 69 15.72 -24.72 24.68
N ARG A 70 14.59 -24.08 24.37
CA ARG A 70 13.35 -24.18 25.16
C ARG A 70 12.27 -24.84 24.33
N GLN A 71 11.78 -25.98 24.79
CA GLN A 71 10.75 -26.77 24.09
C GLN A 71 9.56 -27.02 25.01
N THR A 72 8.36 -26.85 24.46
CA THR A 72 7.09 -27.19 25.11
C THR A 72 6.00 -27.37 24.07
N ASP A 73 5.04 -28.24 24.33
CA ASP A 73 3.80 -28.40 23.58
C ASP A 73 2.63 -27.60 24.19
N GLN A 74 2.92 -26.81 25.23
CA GLN A 74 1.98 -25.94 25.92
C GLN A 74 2.39 -24.47 25.80
N ALA A 75 1.73 -23.60 26.57
CA ALA A 75 2.00 -22.16 26.55
C ALA A 75 3.34 -21.80 27.20
N ILE A 76 4.03 -20.83 26.60
CA ILE A 76 5.05 -20.03 27.26
C ILE A 76 4.42 -18.70 27.66
N ARG A 77 4.53 -18.32 28.94
CA ARG A 77 4.10 -17.02 29.46
C ARG A 77 5.29 -16.31 30.07
N GLU A 78 5.54 -15.09 29.63
CA GLU A 78 6.63 -14.25 30.12
C GLU A 78 6.05 -12.93 30.59
N THR A 79 6.48 -12.46 31.75
CA THR A 79 6.11 -11.15 32.29
C THR A 79 7.37 -10.55 32.88
N SER A 80 7.70 -9.35 32.41
CA SER A 80 8.91 -8.64 32.79
C SER A 80 8.60 -7.15 32.86
N MET A 81 9.23 -6.44 33.78
CA MET A 81 9.15 -4.98 33.84
C MET A 81 9.88 -4.32 32.66
N PHE A 82 11.02 -4.90 32.27
CA PHE A 82 11.87 -4.45 31.18
C PHE A 82 12.39 -5.68 30.43
N ARG A 83 12.46 -5.58 29.10
CA ARG A 83 13.04 -6.61 28.24
C ARG A 83 13.82 -5.92 27.12
N GLU A 84 15.07 -6.28 26.99
CA GLU A 84 15.94 -5.92 25.88
C GLU A 84 16.32 -7.22 25.15
N VAL A 85 16.28 -7.19 23.82
CA VAL A 85 16.69 -8.32 22.98
C VAL A 85 17.67 -7.78 21.96
N THR A 86 18.93 -8.21 22.07
CA THR A 86 19.99 -7.88 21.13
C THR A 86 20.47 -9.17 20.49
N ALA A 87 20.38 -9.25 19.18
CA ALA A 87 20.82 -10.40 18.40
C ALA A 87 21.31 -9.93 17.02
N ASP A 88 22.27 -10.66 16.46
CA ASP A 88 22.73 -10.41 15.08
C ASP A 88 21.66 -10.81 14.06
N SER A 89 20.88 -11.85 14.37
CA SER A 89 19.75 -12.31 13.55
C SER A 89 18.63 -12.86 14.42
N GLU A 90 17.38 -12.64 13.99
CA GLU A 90 16.19 -13.21 14.61
C GLU A 90 15.27 -13.76 13.51
N LYS A 91 14.75 -14.97 13.71
CA LYS A 91 13.73 -15.59 12.85
C LYS A 91 12.55 -16.03 13.71
N ARG A 92 11.33 -15.73 13.25
CA ARG A 92 10.09 -16.19 13.87
C ARG A 92 9.19 -16.81 12.81
N GLU A 93 8.75 -18.04 13.05
CA GLU A 93 7.70 -18.70 12.28
C GLU A 93 6.48 -18.86 13.18
N LEU A 94 5.37 -18.22 12.80
CA LEU A 94 4.15 -18.13 13.60
C LEU A 94 2.96 -18.32 12.67
N VAL A 95 1.91 -18.96 13.17
CA VAL A 95 0.63 -19.05 12.45
C VAL A 95 -0.18 -17.77 12.62
N ILE A 96 -0.21 -17.22 13.84
CA ILE A 96 -0.92 -15.98 14.19
C ILE A 96 -0.03 -15.18 15.15
N ARG A 97 -0.03 -13.85 15.01
CA ARG A 97 0.62 -12.91 15.94
C ARG A 97 -0.33 -11.75 16.23
N GLU A 98 -0.60 -11.51 17.51
CA GLU A 98 -1.29 -10.32 18.00
C GLU A 98 -0.32 -9.51 18.87
N THR A 99 -0.21 -8.21 18.60
CA THR A 99 0.63 -7.28 19.37
C THR A 99 -0.22 -6.07 19.76
N THR A 100 -0.33 -5.78 21.05
CA THR A 100 -0.96 -4.56 21.55
C THR A 100 0.11 -3.68 22.19
N VAL A 101 0.35 -2.49 21.61
CA VAL A 101 1.23 -1.47 22.17
C VAL A 101 0.36 -0.30 22.64
N LYS A 102 0.36 -0.05 23.96
CA LYS A 102 -0.53 0.97 24.57
C LYS A 102 -0.04 2.41 24.41
N ALA A 103 1.21 2.58 24.03
CA ALA A 103 1.87 3.86 23.85
C ALA A 103 2.61 3.85 22.52
N THR A 104 3.88 4.25 22.50
CA THR A 104 4.68 4.36 21.28
C THR A 104 5.23 3.01 20.83
N ASP A 105 4.98 2.66 19.56
CA ASP A 105 5.75 1.66 18.83
C ASP A 105 6.69 2.39 17.86
N LYS A 106 7.99 2.11 17.94
CA LYS A 106 9.00 2.71 17.06
C LYS A 106 9.82 1.59 16.41
N THR A 107 9.72 1.53 15.09
CA THR A 107 10.53 0.63 14.27
C THR A 107 11.49 1.46 13.41
N THR A 108 12.79 1.18 13.51
CA THR A 108 13.82 1.77 12.64
C THR A 108 14.48 0.64 11.86
N VAL A 109 14.38 0.66 10.52
CA VAL A 109 15.07 -0.27 9.63
C VAL A 109 16.05 0.53 8.78
N LEU A 110 17.36 0.27 8.95
CA LEU A 110 18.40 0.94 8.17
C LEU A 110 18.50 0.39 6.74
N GLY A 111 18.15 -0.89 6.56
CA GLY A 111 18.03 -1.54 5.26
C GLY A 111 16.60 -1.47 4.73
N THR A 112 16.18 -2.52 4.03
CA THR A 112 14.84 -2.61 3.44
C THR A 112 13.85 -3.26 4.41
N SER A 113 12.67 -2.67 4.55
CA SER A 113 11.50 -3.31 5.17
C SER A 113 10.55 -3.80 4.09
N THR A 114 10.10 -5.06 4.16
CA THR A 114 9.17 -5.67 3.19
C THR A 114 7.98 -6.27 3.93
N LEU A 115 6.77 -5.99 3.44
CA LEU A 115 5.52 -6.60 3.90
C LEU A 115 4.84 -7.28 2.71
N MET A 116 4.73 -8.61 2.78
CA MET A 116 3.91 -9.39 1.86
C MET A 116 2.74 -9.97 2.65
N ALA A 117 1.53 -9.57 2.30
CA ALA A 117 0.31 -9.98 3.01
C ALA A 117 -0.83 -10.20 2.00
N GLY A 118 -1.75 -11.12 2.32
CA GLY A 118 -2.96 -11.30 1.51
C GLY A 118 -3.90 -10.09 1.55
N ALA A 119 -3.92 -9.37 2.68
CA ALA A 119 -4.61 -8.10 2.84
C ALA A 119 -3.89 -7.24 3.90
N VAL A 120 -4.01 -5.93 3.78
CA VAL A 120 -3.50 -4.95 4.74
C VAL A 120 -4.62 -3.95 5.08
N GLN A 121 -4.88 -3.75 6.36
CA GLN A 121 -5.78 -2.71 6.86
C GLN A 121 -4.97 -1.76 7.74
N GLN A 122 -4.98 -0.47 7.39
CA GLN A 122 -4.33 0.60 8.16
C GLN A 122 -5.40 1.60 8.57
N VAL A 123 -5.59 1.75 9.88
CA VAL A 123 -6.55 2.70 10.44
C VAL A 123 -5.79 3.61 11.38
N VAL A 124 -5.90 4.92 11.16
CA VAL A 124 -5.21 5.95 11.94
C VAL A 124 -6.26 6.95 12.40
N THR A 125 -6.41 7.10 13.71
CA THR A 125 -7.39 8.05 14.31
C THR A 125 -6.84 9.47 14.41
N GLY A 126 -5.50 9.61 14.42
CA GLY A 126 -4.82 10.90 14.40
C GLY A 126 -4.22 11.21 13.02
N ASP A 127 -3.17 12.03 13.01
CA ASP A 127 -2.49 12.42 11.78
C ASP A 127 -1.73 11.25 11.13
N TYR A 128 -1.72 11.22 9.80
CA TYR A 128 -0.98 10.26 9.00
C TYR A 128 -0.02 10.98 8.05
N ALA A 129 1.25 10.58 8.05
CA ALA A 129 2.28 11.15 7.21
C ALA A 129 3.08 10.03 6.53
N MET A 130 3.26 10.17 5.21
CA MET A 130 4.14 9.35 4.40
C MET A 130 5.13 10.25 3.67
N ALA A 131 6.39 9.85 3.67
CA ALA A 131 7.43 10.57 2.93
C ALA A 131 8.38 9.57 2.27
N ALA A 132 8.69 9.80 1.00
CA ALA A 132 9.73 9.08 0.28
C ALA A 132 10.82 10.09 -0.10
N GLY A 133 12.07 9.81 0.29
CA GLY A 133 13.22 10.63 -0.14
C GLY A 133 13.61 10.39 -1.61
N GLY A 134 13.10 9.31 -2.20
CA GLY A 134 13.26 8.97 -3.62
C GLY A 134 11.90 8.87 -4.31
N ASN A 135 11.69 7.78 -5.05
CA ASN A 135 10.45 7.58 -5.81
C ASN A 135 9.33 6.98 -4.96
N TYR A 136 8.09 7.38 -5.25
CA TYR A 136 6.87 6.75 -4.75
C TYR A 136 6.11 6.13 -5.94
N LEU A 137 5.84 4.83 -5.89
CA LEU A 137 5.07 4.11 -6.89
C LEU A 137 3.91 3.38 -6.22
N ALA A 138 2.70 3.64 -6.69
CA ALA A 138 1.51 2.89 -6.34
C ALA A 138 0.96 2.21 -7.60
N SER A 139 0.78 0.90 -7.56
CA SER A 139 0.21 0.10 -8.65
C SER A 139 -0.97 -0.69 -8.11
N ILE A 140 -2.15 -0.45 -8.67
CA ILE A 140 -3.42 -1.03 -8.24
C ILE A 140 -4.03 -1.69 -9.46
N GLN A 141 -4.31 -3.00 -9.37
CA GLN A 141 -4.91 -3.77 -10.47
C GLN A 141 -6.44 -3.66 -10.51
N GLY A 142 -7.04 -3.41 -9.35
CA GLY A 142 -8.47 -3.14 -9.21
C GLY A 142 -8.75 -1.65 -9.07
N ASP A 143 -9.78 -1.33 -8.29
CA ASP A 143 -10.22 0.04 -8.07
C ASP A 143 -9.41 0.75 -6.99
N ALA A 144 -9.21 2.05 -7.17
CA ALA A 144 -8.63 2.95 -6.17
C ALA A 144 -9.62 4.07 -5.88
N GLU A 145 -10.14 4.09 -4.65
CA GLU A 145 -11.07 5.12 -4.18
C GLU A 145 -10.36 6.02 -3.15
N THR A 146 -10.70 7.31 -3.16
CA THR A 146 -10.17 8.29 -2.20
C THR A 146 -11.28 9.25 -1.82
N GLU A 147 -11.62 9.27 -0.54
CA GLU A 147 -12.59 10.18 0.04
C GLU A 147 -11.87 11.15 0.99
N ILE A 148 -12.10 12.45 0.77
CA ILE A 148 -11.48 13.52 1.55
C ILE A 148 -12.59 14.50 1.92
N ASP A 149 -13.05 14.46 3.16
CA ASP A 149 -14.06 15.39 3.69
C ASP A 149 -13.53 16.84 3.78
N GLY A 150 -12.21 16.97 3.92
CA GLY A 150 -11.50 18.24 4.04
C GLY A 150 -11.01 18.78 2.71
N TRP A 151 -9.87 19.46 2.76
CA TRP A 151 -9.23 20.06 1.59
C TRP A 151 -8.08 19.19 1.08
N GLN A 152 -8.02 19.01 -0.25
CA GLN A 152 -6.91 18.37 -0.93
C GLN A 152 -6.02 19.39 -1.65
N SER A 153 -4.71 19.23 -1.52
CA SER A 153 -3.70 20.02 -2.22
C SER A 153 -2.71 19.12 -2.93
N SER A 154 -2.34 19.47 -4.15
CA SER A 154 -1.27 18.84 -4.88
C SER A 154 -0.32 19.90 -5.42
N ARG A 155 0.97 19.70 -5.18
CA ARG A 155 2.04 20.53 -5.75
C ARG A 155 3.03 19.60 -6.44
N VAL A 156 3.19 19.79 -7.74
CA VAL A 156 4.12 19.03 -8.56
C VAL A 156 5.07 20.03 -9.22
N ALA A 157 6.37 19.82 -9.05
CA ALA A 157 7.38 20.69 -9.65
C ALA A 157 7.57 20.41 -11.15
N GLY A 158 7.39 19.14 -11.55
CA GLY A 158 7.39 18.70 -12.93
C GLY A 158 5.99 18.64 -13.55
N ASN A 159 5.85 17.78 -14.55
CA ASN A 159 4.60 17.60 -15.28
C ASN A 159 3.60 16.74 -14.51
N ILE A 160 2.33 16.88 -14.87
CA ILE A 160 1.24 15.99 -14.46
C ILE A 160 0.67 15.40 -15.73
N ASP A 161 0.83 14.09 -15.91
CA ASP A 161 0.21 13.33 -16.98
C ASP A 161 -0.97 12.53 -16.42
N ILE A 162 -2.12 12.61 -17.10
CA ILE A 162 -3.34 11.86 -16.76
C ILE A 162 -3.79 11.14 -18.02
N GLU A 163 -3.79 9.81 -17.97
CA GLU A 163 -4.25 8.95 -19.05
C GLU A 163 -5.39 8.08 -18.55
N THR A 164 -6.53 8.12 -19.25
CA THR A 164 -7.70 7.32 -18.93
C THR A 164 -8.10 6.49 -20.14
N GLY A 165 -8.23 5.17 -19.98
CA GLY A 165 -8.82 4.30 -21.01
C GLY A 165 -10.33 4.50 -21.18
N GLY A 166 -10.98 5.12 -20.19
CA GLY A 166 -12.40 5.50 -20.20
C GLY A 166 -12.61 7.00 -20.10
N ALA A 167 -13.79 7.41 -19.60
CA ALA A 167 -14.14 8.81 -19.44
C ALA A 167 -13.53 9.42 -18.17
N LEU A 168 -13.05 10.66 -18.27
CA LEU A 168 -12.72 11.52 -17.14
C LEU A 168 -13.92 12.43 -16.84
N THR A 169 -14.54 12.29 -15.66
CA THR A 169 -15.68 13.11 -15.24
C THR A 169 -15.34 13.93 -14.01
N GLU A 170 -15.54 15.25 -14.09
CA GLU A 170 -15.32 16.17 -12.98
C GLU A 170 -16.64 16.89 -12.63
N LYS A 171 -17.10 16.75 -11.38
CA LYS A 171 -18.26 17.48 -10.86
C LYS A 171 -17.79 18.52 -9.85
N ILE A 172 -17.91 19.79 -10.21
CA ILE A 172 -17.41 20.91 -9.40
C ILE A 172 -18.59 21.82 -9.07
N ALA A 173 -18.98 21.89 -7.79
CA ALA A 173 -20.16 22.64 -7.36
C ALA A 173 -19.97 24.17 -7.49
N ALA A 174 -18.74 24.65 -7.25
CA ALA A 174 -18.40 26.06 -7.32
C ALA A 174 -17.67 26.37 -8.63
N LEU A 175 -16.41 26.78 -8.55
CA LEU A 175 -15.63 27.24 -9.70
C LEU A 175 -14.61 26.20 -10.14
N ARG A 176 -14.65 25.83 -11.42
CA ARG A 176 -13.48 25.28 -12.10
C ARG A 176 -12.60 26.42 -12.60
N ARG A 177 -11.35 26.52 -12.11
CA ARG A 177 -10.38 27.50 -12.56
C ARG A 177 -9.16 26.81 -13.18
N SER A 178 -9.04 26.86 -14.50
CA SER A 178 -7.83 26.46 -15.23
C SER A 178 -7.04 27.71 -15.61
N VAL A 179 -5.82 27.85 -15.12
CA VAL A 179 -4.91 28.96 -15.47
C VAL A 179 -3.62 28.36 -15.99
N ALA A 180 -3.34 28.57 -17.28
CA ALA A 180 -2.15 28.11 -17.95
C ALA A 180 -1.64 29.20 -18.91
N ALA A 181 -0.35 29.19 -19.23
CA ALA A 181 0.20 30.09 -20.25
C ALA A 181 -0.38 29.79 -21.65
N GLY A 182 -0.80 28.55 -21.90
CA GLY A 182 -1.57 28.13 -23.07
C GLY A 182 -2.53 27.01 -22.70
N GLN A 183 -3.70 26.98 -23.33
CA GLN A 183 -4.74 25.97 -23.11
C GLN A 183 -5.18 25.41 -24.46
N GLN A 184 -5.29 24.08 -24.55
CA GLN A 184 -5.89 23.38 -25.67
C GLN A 184 -7.05 22.51 -25.16
N VAL A 185 -8.13 22.47 -25.93
CA VAL A 185 -9.28 21.57 -25.72
C VAL A 185 -9.50 20.87 -27.05
N ILE A 186 -9.15 19.59 -27.11
CA ILE A 186 -9.10 18.82 -28.36
C ILE A 186 -9.91 17.54 -28.16
N GLY A 187 -10.84 17.31 -29.07
CA GLY A 187 -11.70 16.13 -29.12
C GLY A 187 -12.37 16.05 -30.49
N GLN A 188 -13.13 14.97 -30.73
CA GLN A 188 -13.96 14.87 -31.94
C GLN A 188 -15.04 15.97 -31.95
N THR A 189 -15.64 16.22 -30.78
CA THR A 189 -16.57 17.33 -30.56
C THR A 189 -16.22 18.09 -29.27
N VAL A 190 -16.67 19.34 -29.19
CA VAL A 190 -16.47 20.24 -28.06
C VAL A 190 -17.78 20.91 -27.68
N HIS A 191 -18.08 20.88 -26.39
CA HIS A 191 -19.22 21.55 -25.78
C HIS A 191 -18.76 22.56 -24.74
N ILE A 192 -19.20 23.81 -24.86
CA ILE A 192 -18.92 24.86 -23.87
C ILE A 192 -20.23 25.57 -23.54
N GLY A 193 -20.80 25.29 -22.38
CA GLY A 193 -22.05 25.92 -21.96
C GLY A 193 -22.86 25.04 -21.02
N THR A 194 -24.19 25.09 -21.15
CA THR A 194 -25.13 24.26 -20.38
C THR A 194 -25.44 22.98 -21.16
N GLU A 195 -26.03 21.97 -20.53
CA GLU A 195 -26.43 20.73 -21.23
C GLU A 195 -27.28 20.98 -22.49
N GLN A 196 -28.06 22.06 -22.52
CA GLN A 196 -28.94 22.41 -23.63
C GLN A 196 -28.30 23.40 -24.63
N THR A 197 -27.34 24.21 -24.19
CA THR A 197 -26.82 25.33 -24.99
C THR A 197 -25.29 25.26 -25.09
N ASN A 198 -24.81 25.06 -26.31
CA ASN A 198 -23.38 25.16 -26.65
C ASN A 198 -23.08 26.59 -27.12
N ALA A 199 -22.24 27.33 -26.38
CA ALA A 199 -21.86 28.70 -26.72
C ALA A 199 -21.11 28.78 -28.06
N LEU A 200 -20.49 27.69 -28.53
CA LEU A 200 -19.85 27.63 -29.84
C LEU A 200 -20.87 27.70 -30.99
N THR A 201 -22.12 27.25 -30.77
CA THR A 201 -23.19 27.34 -31.77
C THR A 201 -23.52 28.79 -32.13
N MET A 202 -23.35 29.73 -31.20
CA MET A 202 -23.52 31.16 -31.48
C MET A 202 -22.61 31.65 -32.61
N LEU A 203 -21.40 31.07 -32.75
CA LEU A 203 -20.49 31.40 -33.86
C LEU A 203 -21.06 30.94 -35.19
N LEU A 204 -21.70 29.77 -35.22
CA LEU A 204 -22.38 29.24 -36.39
C LEU A 204 -23.59 30.12 -36.75
N ASP A 205 -24.42 30.48 -35.78
CA ASP A 205 -25.57 31.38 -36.00
C ASP A 205 -25.13 32.75 -36.54
N THR A 206 -24.00 33.26 -36.06
CA THR A 206 -23.41 34.50 -36.58
C THR A 206 -22.98 34.35 -38.05
N ILE A 207 -22.43 33.20 -38.43
CA ILE A 207 -22.06 32.92 -39.84
C ILE A 207 -23.32 32.85 -40.72
N ASP A 208 -24.43 32.30 -40.21
CA ASP A 208 -25.70 32.25 -40.95
C ASP A 208 -26.27 33.65 -41.17
N LEU A 209 -26.28 34.48 -40.12
CA LEU A 209 -26.74 35.87 -40.23
C LEU A 209 -25.88 36.67 -41.24
N LEU A 210 -24.58 36.41 -41.31
CA LEU A 210 -23.70 37.01 -42.33
C LEU A 210 -24.03 36.53 -43.75
N ALA A 211 -24.35 35.24 -43.91
CA ALA A 211 -24.78 34.71 -45.20
C ALA A 211 -26.12 35.32 -45.63
N GLU A 212 -27.07 35.43 -44.71
CA GLU A 212 -28.38 36.04 -44.95
C GLU A 212 -28.22 37.52 -45.33
N LEU A 213 -27.43 38.29 -44.59
CA LEU A 213 -27.18 39.70 -44.89
C LEU A 213 -26.53 39.87 -46.27
N ALA A 214 -25.56 39.02 -46.62
CA ALA A 214 -24.93 39.06 -47.94
C ALA A 214 -25.93 38.73 -49.05
N SER A 215 -26.81 37.76 -48.85
CA SER A 215 -27.90 37.44 -49.79
C SER A 215 -28.88 38.60 -49.93
N GLN A 216 -29.30 39.24 -48.82
CA GLN A 216 -30.17 40.41 -48.85
C GLN A 216 -29.50 41.57 -49.61
N CYS A 217 -28.21 41.81 -49.39
CA CYS A 217 -27.43 42.80 -50.15
C CYS A 217 -27.35 42.46 -51.65
N ALA A 218 -27.22 41.18 -52.01
CA ALA A 218 -27.20 40.76 -53.41
C ALA A 218 -28.54 41.00 -54.11
N SER A 219 -29.65 40.81 -53.39
CA SER A 219 -31.01 40.91 -53.94
C SER A 219 -31.69 42.26 -53.73
N HIS A 220 -31.10 43.18 -52.95
CA HIS A 220 -31.74 44.48 -52.73
C HIS A 220 -31.84 45.25 -54.05
N THR A 221 -32.88 46.07 -54.20
CA THR A 221 -33.07 46.88 -55.40
C THR A 221 -33.55 48.26 -55.02
N HIS A 222 -33.26 49.24 -55.88
CA HIS A 222 -33.89 50.56 -55.82
C HIS A 222 -34.75 50.79 -57.06
N SER A 223 -35.82 51.58 -56.91
CA SER A 223 -36.71 51.93 -58.02
C SER A 223 -35.94 52.65 -59.13
N GLY A 224 -35.94 52.08 -60.34
CA GLY A 224 -35.34 52.68 -61.53
C GLY A 224 -33.85 52.36 -61.76
N THR A 225 -33.16 51.69 -60.84
CA THR A 225 -31.74 51.32 -60.99
C THR A 225 -31.46 49.82 -60.91
N GLY A 226 -32.38 49.03 -60.32
CA GLY A 226 -32.24 47.57 -60.22
C GLY A 226 -31.34 47.12 -59.05
N ALA A 227 -30.77 45.92 -59.17
CA ALA A 227 -29.87 45.33 -58.17
C ALA A 227 -28.46 45.96 -58.24
N PRO A 228 -27.62 45.80 -57.22
CA PRO A 228 -26.28 46.37 -57.21
C PRO A 228 -25.41 45.76 -58.29
N VAL A 229 -24.52 46.58 -58.85
CA VAL A 229 -23.51 46.08 -59.80
C VAL A 229 -22.57 45.05 -59.16
N GLN A 230 -22.47 45.01 -57.82
CA GLN A 230 -21.70 44.03 -57.04
C GLN A 230 -22.52 42.80 -56.58
N ALA A 231 -23.76 42.60 -57.04
CA ALA A 231 -24.62 41.49 -56.56
C ALA A 231 -23.96 40.10 -56.63
N GLY A 232 -23.18 39.83 -57.69
CA GLY A 232 -22.42 38.57 -57.83
C GLY A 232 -21.36 38.40 -56.74
N ALA A 233 -20.69 39.48 -56.34
CA ALA A 233 -19.72 39.45 -55.25
C ALA A 233 -20.39 39.16 -53.91
N PHE A 234 -21.54 39.77 -53.62
CA PHE A 234 -22.31 39.49 -52.41
C PHE A 234 -22.80 38.03 -52.35
N THR A 235 -23.28 37.48 -53.47
CA THR A 235 -23.67 36.06 -53.57
C THR A 235 -22.49 35.13 -53.27
N GLN A 236 -21.29 35.47 -53.78
CA GLN A 236 -20.08 34.71 -53.49
C GLN A 236 -19.68 34.81 -52.00
N THR A 237 -19.91 35.95 -51.35
CA THR A 237 -19.72 36.09 -49.89
C THR A 237 -20.65 35.17 -49.11
N ALA A 238 -21.94 35.11 -49.45
CA ALA A 238 -22.88 34.18 -48.82
C ALA A 238 -22.44 32.71 -48.97
N THR A 239 -21.96 32.34 -50.17
CA THR A 239 -21.42 30.99 -50.43
C THR A 239 -20.20 30.68 -49.57
N LYS A 240 -19.26 31.63 -49.44
CA LYS A 240 -18.07 31.49 -48.57
C LYS A 240 -18.45 31.33 -47.10
N ALA A 241 -19.48 32.04 -46.63
CA ALA A 241 -20.00 31.89 -45.28
C ALA A 241 -20.52 30.46 -45.04
N GLY A 242 -21.30 29.90 -45.96
CA GLY A 242 -21.77 28.52 -45.90
C GLY A 242 -20.64 27.47 -45.83
N THR A 243 -19.60 27.60 -46.65
CA THR A 243 -18.41 26.72 -46.57
C THR A 243 -17.70 26.84 -45.22
N THR A 244 -17.58 28.06 -44.70
CA THR A 244 -16.96 28.33 -43.39
C THR A 244 -17.76 27.69 -42.27
N ARG A 245 -19.09 27.83 -42.30
CA ARG A 245 -20.00 27.15 -41.36
C ARG A 245 -19.74 25.64 -41.35
N GLY A 246 -19.75 25.01 -42.52
CA GLY A 246 -19.55 23.55 -42.63
C GLY A 246 -18.23 23.07 -42.02
N LYS A 247 -17.16 23.86 -42.16
CA LYS A 247 -15.86 23.56 -41.55
C LYS A 247 -15.91 23.54 -40.01
N TYR A 248 -16.61 24.50 -39.39
CA TYR A 248 -16.64 24.64 -37.92
C TYR A 248 -17.72 23.79 -37.25
N ALA A 249 -18.83 23.51 -37.96
CA ALA A 249 -19.90 22.67 -37.43
C ALA A 249 -19.45 21.24 -37.11
N ALA A 250 -18.40 20.74 -37.76
CA ALA A 250 -17.96 19.35 -37.64
C ALA A 250 -17.43 18.95 -36.24
N PHE A 251 -17.00 19.92 -35.42
CA PHE A 251 -16.44 19.65 -34.08
C PHE A 251 -17.25 20.29 -32.95
N ILE A 252 -18.38 20.94 -33.24
CA ILE A 252 -19.26 21.48 -32.21
C ILE A 252 -20.22 20.35 -31.82
N ALA A 253 -20.22 20.00 -30.53
CA ALA A 253 -21.11 18.97 -29.97
C ALA A 253 -22.58 19.41 -30.03
#